data_AF-A0A968FQ15-F1
#
_entry.id   AF-A0A968FQ15-F1
#
_cell.length_a   1.000
_cell.length_b   1.000
_cell.length_c   1.000
_cell.angle_alpha   90.00
_cell.angle_beta   90.00
_cell.angle_gamma   90.00
#
_symmetry.space_group_name_H-M   'P 1'
#
loop_
_entity.id
_entity.type
_entity.pdbx_description
1 polymer ?
#
loop_
_entity_poly.entity_id
_entity_poly.type
_entity_poly.pdbx_seq_one_letter_code
_entity_poly.pdbx_strand_id
1 'polypeptide(L)'
;MKELSGWKVWTALGLMVCLTGSAAAAEAPLPCKPVEQKAVKIEGYISKKFRKQKRAILKEFKEIGHIRTAIRPFPMGDTAKVIAIGRCVPAYIARHVMAKTLKYTSGIGVLVHQAFLPSHWIGIGTTTFDEPSQQVVTEEQVKQLMDPSLSDEQFHTLYRKFSVQDDLVPYFGLQKENAKKVKE
;
A
#
# COMPACT_ATOMS: atom_id res chain seq x y z
N MET A 1 -28.46 1.97 -81.05
CA MET A 1 -28.99 3.34 -80.99
C MET A 1 -29.00 3.75 -79.53
N LYS A 2 -28.24 4.79 -79.16
CA LYS A 2 -28.39 5.66 -77.97
C LYS A 2 -28.32 5.00 -76.58
N GLU A 3 -27.75 5.59 -75.54
CA GLU A 3 -26.85 6.72 -75.33
C GLU A 3 -26.35 6.60 -73.88
N LEU A 4 -25.28 7.32 -73.60
CA LEU A 4 -24.66 7.50 -72.29
C LEU A 4 -25.57 8.21 -71.27
N SER A 5 -25.18 8.07 -70.01
CA SER A 5 -25.09 9.13 -68.98
C SER A 5 -25.98 8.98 -67.74
N GLY A 6 -25.44 9.43 -66.60
CA GLY A 6 -26.15 9.61 -65.33
C GLY A 6 -25.43 8.97 -64.15
N TRP A 7 -24.29 9.51 -63.71
CA TRP A 7 -24.13 10.42 -62.57
C TRP A 7 -24.24 9.77 -61.18
N LYS A 8 -23.09 9.84 -60.49
CA LYS A 8 -22.80 9.64 -59.06
C LYS A 8 -23.96 9.89 -58.10
N VAL A 9 -24.17 8.95 -57.16
CA VAL A 9 -24.53 9.27 -55.78
C VAL A 9 -23.71 8.36 -54.87
N TRP A 10 -22.75 8.97 -54.16
CA TRP A 10 -22.08 8.36 -53.03
C TRP A 10 -23.01 8.45 -51.83
N THR A 11 -23.43 7.32 -51.28
CA THR A 11 -24.05 7.26 -49.95
C THR A 11 -23.11 6.51 -49.02
N ALA A 12 -22.22 7.26 -48.40
CA ALA A 12 -21.57 6.84 -47.16
C ALA A 12 -22.62 7.02 -46.05
N LEU A 13 -23.21 5.92 -45.58
CA LEU A 13 -24.07 5.92 -44.39
C LEU A 13 -23.27 5.37 -43.21
N GLY A 14 -23.20 6.20 -42.18
CA GLY A 14 -22.18 6.17 -41.14
C GLY A 14 -22.29 5.00 -40.18
N LEU A 15 -21.12 4.50 -39.81
CA LEU A 15 -20.89 3.65 -38.66
C LEU A 15 -21.11 4.49 -37.39
N MET A 16 -22.31 4.45 -36.82
CA MET A 16 -22.60 5.02 -35.51
C MET A 16 -21.93 4.14 -34.44
N VAL A 17 -20.66 4.42 -34.15
CA VAL A 17 -19.95 3.84 -33.01
C VAL A 17 -20.57 4.40 -31.74
N CYS A 18 -21.46 3.62 -31.12
CA CYS A 18 -21.91 3.86 -29.76
C CYS A 18 -20.69 3.79 -28.84
N LEU A 19 -20.19 4.94 -28.42
CA LEU A 19 -19.33 5.11 -27.26
C LEU A 19 -20.13 4.71 -26.01
N THR A 20 -20.24 3.42 -25.76
CA THR A 20 -20.67 2.91 -24.45
C THR A 20 -19.56 3.22 -23.47
N GLY A 21 -19.74 4.30 -22.71
CA GLY A 21 -18.91 4.60 -21.57
C GLY A 21 -18.96 3.43 -20.60
N SER A 22 -17.89 2.65 -20.54
CA SER A 22 -17.69 1.67 -19.49
C SER A 22 -17.51 2.44 -18.19
N ALA A 23 -18.59 2.59 -17.43
CA ALA A 23 -18.50 2.90 -16.01
C ALA A 23 -17.67 1.76 -15.40
N ALA A 24 -16.43 2.05 -15.04
CA ALA A 24 -15.60 1.12 -14.29
C ALA A 24 -16.27 0.92 -12.93
N ALA A 25 -17.09 -0.13 -12.83
CA ALA A 25 -17.57 -0.61 -11.55
C ALA A 25 -16.33 -0.95 -10.72
N ALA A 26 -16.12 -0.22 -9.63
CA ALA A 26 -15.09 -0.56 -8.68
C ALA A 26 -15.45 -1.93 -8.09
N GLU A 27 -14.76 -2.99 -8.53
CA GLU A 27 -14.97 -4.33 -7.99
C GLU A 27 -14.70 -4.32 -6.49
N ALA A 28 -15.64 -4.86 -5.72
CA ALA A 28 -15.47 -5.01 -4.29
C ALA A 28 -14.20 -5.82 -3.99
N PRO A 29 -13.40 -5.41 -2.99
CA PRO A 29 -12.15 -6.08 -2.70
C PRO A 29 -12.39 -7.55 -2.33
N LEU A 30 -11.67 -8.48 -2.98
CA LEU A 30 -11.77 -9.92 -2.72
C LEU A 30 -11.68 -10.26 -1.23
N PRO A 31 -12.38 -11.30 -0.74
CA PRO A 31 -12.32 -11.69 0.66
C PRO A 31 -10.90 -12.05 1.10
N CYS A 32 -10.57 -11.76 2.37
CA CYS A 32 -9.29 -12.11 2.94
C CYS A 32 -9.17 -13.63 3.11
N LYS A 33 -8.05 -14.20 2.67
CA LYS A 33 -7.73 -15.60 2.92
C LYS A 33 -7.16 -15.72 4.34
N PRO A 34 -7.41 -16.82 5.04
CA PRO A 34 -6.79 -17.04 6.35
C PRO A 34 -5.27 -17.25 6.20
N VAL A 35 -4.51 -16.94 7.25
CA VAL A 35 -3.04 -16.91 7.21
C VAL A 35 -2.40 -18.30 7.04
N GLU A 36 -3.15 -19.36 7.33
CA GLU A 36 -2.82 -20.76 7.05
C GLU A 36 -2.77 -21.03 5.55
N GLN A 37 -3.64 -20.38 4.76
CA GLN A 37 -3.67 -20.49 3.30
C GLN A 37 -2.71 -19.50 2.63
N LYS A 38 -2.55 -18.30 3.20
CA LYS A 38 -1.69 -17.26 2.64
C LYS A 38 -0.90 -16.55 3.74
N ALA A 39 0.34 -16.98 3.93
CA ALA A 39 1.27 -16.36 4.85
C ALA A 39 1.53 -14.87 4.51
N VAL A 40 1.71 -14.05 5.54
CA VAL A 40 2.03 -12.62 5.42
C VAL A 40 3.49 -12.45 4.97
N LYS A 41 3.72 -11.73 3.88
CA LYS A 41 5.08 -11.39 3.42
C LYS A 41 5.54 -10.09 4.06
N ILE A 42 6.65 -10.13 4.78
CA ILE A 42 7.34 -8.94 5.32
C ILE A 42 8.52 -8.62 4.41
N GLU A 43 8.59 -7.40 3.91
CA GLU A 43 9.59 -6.93 2.97
C GLU A 43 10.13 -5.56 3.36
N GLY A 44 11.36 -5.26 2.96
CA GLY A 44 11.99 -3.97 3.21
C GLY A 44 13.29 -4.14 3.98
N TYR A 45 13.54 -3.25 4.93
CA TYR A 45 14.89 -3.06 5.46
C TYR A 45 14.99 -3.02 6.99
N ILE A 46 16.15 -3.44 7.48
CA ILE A 46 16.65 -3.19 8.85
C ILE A 46 17.87 -2.29 8.78
N SER A 47 18.15 -1.56 9.86
CA SER A 47 19.32 -0.67 9.95
C SER A 47 20.61 -1.42 9.64
N LYS A 48 21.53 -0.77 8.92
CA LYS A 48 22.80 -1.35 8.47
C LYS A 48 23.62 -1.96 9.62
N LYS A 49 23.57 -1.38 10.82
CA LYS A 49 24.25 -1.87 12.03
C LYS A 49 23.89 -3.33 12.38
N PHE A 50 22.70 -3.78 12.01
CA PHE A 50 22.23 -5.13 12.26
C PHE A 50 22.58 -6.14 11.16
N ARG A 51 23.38 -5.75 10.15
CA ARG A 51 23.75 -6.64 9.02
C ARG A 51 24.30 -7.99 9.48
N LYS A 52 25.16 -8.02 10.51
CA LYS A 52 25.75 -9.26 11.05
C LYS A 52 24.72 -10.13 11.80
N GLN A 53 23.68 -9.52 12.36
CA GLN A 53 22.63 -10.19 13.14
C GLN A 53 21.40 -10.55 12.30
N LYS A 54 21.39 -10.22 11.00
CA LYS A 54 20.25 -10.41 10.09
C LYS A 54 19.56 -11.76 10.25
N ARG A 55 20.32 -12.87 10.29
CA ARG A 55 19.73 -14.22 10.39
C ARG A 55 18.96 -14.43 11.69
N ALA A 56 19.45 -13.93 12.81
CA ALA A 56 18.75 -14.00 14.09
C ALA A 56 17.49 -13.14 14.07
N ILE A 57 17.59 -11.92 13.54
CA ILE A 57 16.45 -11.00 13.41
C ILE A 57 15.35 -11.60 12.54
N LEU A 58 15.69 -12.23 11.41
CA LEU A 58 14.70 -12.92 10.56
C LEU A 58 13.97 -14.06 11.29
N LYS A 59 14.60 -14.68 12.29
CA LYS A 59 13.92 -15.70 13.13
C LYS A 59 12.93 -15.04 14.08
N GLU A 60 13.29 -13.92 14.72
CA GLU A 60 12.36 -13.16 15.57
C GLU A 60 11.12 -12.68 14.81
N PHE A 61 11.28 -12.23 13.56
CA PHE A 61 10.10 -11.88 12.75
C PHE A 61 9.18 -13.08 12.48
N LYS A 62 9.73 -14.30 12.42
CA LYS A 62 8.98 -15.53 12.11
C LYS A 62 8.46 -16.27 13.35
N GLU A 63 8.76 -15.80 14.56
CA GLU A 63 8.52 -16.56 15.80
C GLU A 63 7.03 -16.87 16.04
N ILE A 64 6.14 -15.99 15.57
CA ILE A 64 4.68 -16.14 15.70
C ILE A 64 4.03 -16.95 14.56
N GLY A 65 4.83 -17.55 13.67
CA GLY A 65 4.33 -18.35 12.54
C GLY A 65 3.73 -17.51 11.40
N HIS A 66 3.28 -18.20 10.33
CA HIS A 66 2.54 -17.63 9.19
C HIS A 66 3.18 -16.42 8.49
N ILE A 67 4.51 -16.30 8.58
CA ILE A 67 5.28 -15.17 8.07
C ILE A 67 6.36 -15.63 7.09
N ARG A 68 6.42 -14.95 5.94
CA ARG A 68 7.52 -15.03 4.98
C ARG A 68 8.31 -13.73 5.02
N THR A 69 9.63 -13.79 5.02
CA THR A 69 10.48 -12.59 5.13
C THR A 69 11.36 -12.39 3.90
N ALA A 70 11.39 -11.17 3.39
CA ALA A 70 12.29 -10.68 2.34
C ALA A 70 13.05 -9.43 2.82
N ILE A 71 13.45 -9.41 4.10
CA ILE A 71 14.09 -8.26 4.74
C ILE A 71 15.59 -8.23 4.41
N ARG A 72 16.12 -7.04 4.11
CA ARG A 72 17.53 -6.80 3.78
C ARG A 72 18.15 -5.75 4.72
N PRO A 73 19.47 -5.76 4.95
CA PRO A 73 20.12 -4.62 5.58
C PRO A 73 20.07 -3.40 4.65
N PHE A 74 19.77 -2.23 5.18
CA PHE A 74 19.74 -0.98 4.43
C PHE A 74 21.15 -0.63 3.89
N PRO A 75 21.28 -0.12 2.66
CA PRO A 75 22.60 0.06 2.04
C PRO A 75 23.46 1.12 2.75
N MET A 76 22.87 2.24 3.18
CA MET A 76 23.58 3.36 3.79
C MET A 76 22.62 4.26 4.60
N GLY A 77 23.12 4.87 5.67
CA GLY A 77 22.35 5.80 6.50
C GLY A 77 21.26 5.13 7.34
N ASP A 78 20.30 5.95 7.73
CA ASP A 78 19.09 5.54 8.45
C ASP A 78 18.05 4.95 7.51
N THR A 79 17.29 3.97 8.00
CA THR A 79 16.15 3.47 7.22
C THR A 79 15.07 4.53 7.14
N ALA A 80 14.21 4.45 6.12
CA ALA A 80 12.95 5.19 6.17
C ALA A 80 12.16 4.82 7.44
N LYS A 81 11.38 5.75 7.99
CA LYS A 81 10.47 5.48 9.12
C LYS A 81 9.07 5.03 8.64
N VAL A 82 9.02 4.34 7.50
CA VAL A 82 7.79 3.92 6.83
C VAL A 82 7.41 2.52 7.26
N ILE A 83 6.14 2.33 7.60
CA ILE A 83 5.51 1.01 7.69
C ILE A 83 4.19 0.96 6.91
N ALA A 84 4.06 -0.06 6.07
CA ALA A 84 2.91 -0.26 5.19
C ALA A 84 2.28 -1.62 5.50
N ILE A 85 1.01 -1.67 5.89
CA ILE A 85 0.34 -2.90 6.37
C ILE A 85 -0.90 -3.19 5.52
N GLY A 86 -0.89 -4.32 4.80
CA GLY A 86 -2.01 -4.75 3.97
C GLY A 86 -3.29 -5.07 4.76
N ARG A 87 -4.45 -4.97 4.10
CA ARG A 87 -5.79 -5.10 4.69
C ARG A 87 -6.18 -6.48 5.24
N CYS A 88 -5.38 -7.52 4.95
CA CYS A 88 -5.63 -8.90 5.39
C CYS A 88 -4.51 -9.39 6.32
N VAL A 89 -3.83 -8.48 7.00
CA VAL A 89 -2.80 -8.80 7.99
C VAL A 89 -3.45 -8.76 9.36
N PRO A 90 -3.58 -9.90 10.08
CA PRO A 90 -4.13 -9.90 11.43
C PRO A 90 -3.41 -8.92 12.36
N ALA A 91 -4.14 -8.29 13.27
CA ALA A 91 -3.62 -7.26 14.16
C ALA A 91 -2.46 -7.78 15.01
N TYR A 92 -2.51 -9.03 15.47
CA TYR A 92 -1.40 -9.62 16.23
C TYR A 92 -0.10 -9.71 15.41
N ILE A 93 -0.18 -10.05 14.12
CA ILE A 93 0.98 -10.05 13.21
C ILE A 93 1.47 -8.62 12.98
N ALA A 94 0.54 -7.69 12.71
CA ALA A 94 0.87 -6.30 12.50
C ALA A 94 1.62 -5.71 13.70
N ARG A 95 1.10 -5.90 14.92
CA ARG A 95 1.71 -5.44 16.19
C ARG A 95 3.07 -6.06 16.44
N HIS A 96 3.21 -7.37 16.23
CA HIS A 96 4.50 -8.05 16.32
C HIS A 96 5.53 -7.42 15.38
N VAL A 97 5.16 -7.22 14.12
CA VAL A 97 6.04 -6.63 13.10
C VAL A 97 6.35 -5.16 13.39
N MET A 98 5.40 -4.39 13.91
CA MET A 98 5.61 -3.02 14.38
C MET A 98 6.63 -2.98 15.52
N ALA A 99 6.52 -3.86 16.52
CA ALA A 99 7.50 -3.94 17.61
C ALA A 99 8.92 -4.24 17.11
N LYS A 100 9.06 -5.21 16.19
CA LYS A 100 10.38 -5.52 15.60
C LYS A 100 10.87 -4.38 14.68
N THR A 101 9.97 -3.66 14.01
CA THR A 101 10.31 -2.46 13.21
C THR A 101 10.91 -1.38 14.10
N LEU A 102 10.27 -1.05 15.23
CA LEU A 102 10.81 -0.08 16.20
C LEU A 102 12.17 -0.50 16.75
N LYS A 103 12.41 -1.80 16.92
CA LYS A 103 13.68 -2.35 17.42
C LYS A 103 14.81 -2.31 16.39
N TYR A 104 14.51 -2.61 15.12
CA TYR A 104 15.51 -2.92 14.09
C TYR A 104 15.62 -1.90 12.95
N THR A 105 14.85 -0.83 12.99
CA THR A 105 14.86 0.26 12.00
C THR A 105 15.08 1.59 12.71
N SER A 106 15.06 2.69 11.97
CA SER A 106 15.09 4.05 12.52
C SER A 106 13.74 4.51 13.11
N GLY A 107 12.71 3.65 13.11
CA GLY A 107 11.44 3.86 13.80
C GLY A 107 10.22 3.79 12.88
N ILE A 108 9.05 4.17 13.41
CA ILE A 108 7.80 4.32 12.68
C ILE A 108 7.37 5.78 12.83
N GLY A 109 7.23 6.47 11.71
CA GLY A 109 6.75 7.86 11.64
C GLY A 109 5.89 8.14 10.41
N VAL A 110 5.74 7.16 9.53
CA VAL A 110 4.93 7.25 8.32
C VAL A 110 4.17 5.96 8.09
N LEU A 111 2.88 6.09 7.75
CA LEU A 111 2.02 5.00 7.29
C LEU A 111 1.71 5.15 5.78
N VAL A 112 1.28 4.06 5.16
CA VAL A 112 0.82 4.04 3.76
C VAL A 112 -0.56 3.37 3.71
N HIS A 113 -1.51 4.02 3.03
CA HIS A 113 -2.88 3.50 2.99
C HIS A 113 -2.97 2.13 2.32
N GLN A 114 -3.85 1.27 2.83
CA GLN A 114 -3.96 -0.14 2.42
C GLN A 114 -4.39 -0.33 0.96
N ALA A 115 -4.97 0.70 0.35
CA ALA A 115 -5.35 0.72 -1.07
C ALA A 115 -4.13 0.57 -2.02
N PHE A 116 -2.94 0.95 -1.57
CA PHE A 116 -1.70 0.84 -2.35
C PHE A 116 -0.96 -0.49 -2.15
N LEU A 117 -1.49 -1.38 -1.30
CA LEU A 117 -0.72 -2.49 -0.76
C LEU A 117 -1.29 -3.85 -1.16
N PRO A 118 -0.42 -4.85 -1.41
CA PRO A 118 -0.88 -6.23 -1.47
C PRO A 118 -1.51 -6.64 -0.14
N SER A 119 -2.58 -7.45 -0.20
CA SER A 119 -3.43 -7.69 0.97
C SER A 119 -2.74 -8.38 2.16
N HIS A 120 -1.81 -9.31 1.91
CA HIS A 120 -1.08 -10.08 2.94
C HIS A 120 0.40 -9.70 2.93
N TRP A 121 0.69 -8.41 3.01
CA TRP A 121 2.03 -7.89 2.88
C TRP A 121 2.28 -6.77 3.89
N ILE A 122 3.50 -6.72 4.39
CA ILE A 122 4.00 -5.64 5.24
C ILE A 122 5.31 -5.11 4.68
N GLY A 123 5.40 -3.81 4.48
CA GLY A 123 6.63 -3.09 4.16
C GLY A 123 7.19 -2.45 5.41
N ILE A 124 8.49 -2.65 5.69
CA ILE A 124 9.19 -2.01 6.82
C ILE A 124 10.42 -1.25 6.32
N GLY A 125 10.62 -0.03 6.79
CA GLY A 125 11.82 0.76 6.48
C GLY A 125 12.10 0.95 4.99
N THR A 126 11.06 0.88 4.16
CA THR A 126 11.16 0.91 2.70
C THR A 126 11.05 2.33 2.15
N THR A 127 11.71 2.57 1.01
CA THR A 127 11.71 3.84 0.28
C THR A 127 10.96 3.72 -1.05
N THR A 128 10.13 2.68 -1.22
CA THR A 128 9.41 2.40 -2.49
C THR A 128 8.22 3.31 -2.72
N PHE A 129 7.66 3.90 -1.67
CA PHE A 129 6.49 4.76 -1.74
C PHE A 129 6.91 6.21 -2.00
N ASP A 130 6.16 6.89 -2.86
CA ASP A 130 6.29 8.33 -3.08
C ASP A 130 5.74 9.10 -1.87
N GLU A 131 6.26 10.29 -1.60
CA GLU A 131 5.81 11.13 -0.47
C GLU A 131 4.30 11.43 -0.50
N PRO A 132 3.65 11.67 -1.66
CA PRO A 132 2.21 11.91 -1.71
C PRO A 132 1.33 10.72 -1.29
N SER A 133 1.83 9.48 -1.31
CA SER A 133 1.08 8.29 -0.85
C SER A 133 1.28 7.98 0.64
N GLN A 134 2.15 8.73 1.30
CA GLN A 134 2.52 8.57 2.70
C GLN A 134 1.71 9.50 3.60
N GLN A 135 1.51 9.08 4.85
CA GLN A 135 0.95 9.93 5.91
C GLN A 135 1.84 9.91 7.13
N VAL A 136 2.23 11.10 7.62
CA VAL A 136 2.99 11.24 8.86
C VAL A 136 2.13 10.89 10.06
N VAL A 137 2.68 10.15 11.02
CA VAL A 137 1.99 9.76 12.25
C VAL A 137 2.81 10.08 13.49
N THR A 138 2.11 10.35 14.59
CA THR A 138 2.72 10.61 15.90
C THR A 138 3.03 9.32 16.67
N GLU A 139 3.85 9.41 17.70
CA GLU A 139 4.14 8.28 18.58
C GLU A 139 2.87 7.78 19.31
N GLU A 140 1.95 8.67 19.66
CA GLU A 140 0.67 8.34 20.28
C GLU A 140 -0.20 7.52 19.33
N GLN A 141 -0.26 7.90 18.05
CA GLN A 141 -0.98 7.13 17.03
C GLN A 141 -0.37 5.74 16.84
N VAL A 142 0.96 5.64 16.83
CA VAL A 142 1.67 4.35 16.79
C VAL A 142 1.34 3.52 18.04
N LYS A 143 1.32 4.12 19.24
CA LYS A 143 0.94 3.44 20.48
C LYS A 143 -0.50 2.93 20.45
N GLN A 144 -1.45 3.71 19.90
CA GLN A 144 -2.84 3.28 19.75
C GLN A 144 -2.95 2.05 18.84
N LEU A 145 -2.21 2.01 17.72
CA LEU A 145 -2.15 0.83 16.84
C LEU A 145 -1.51 -0.40 17.51
N MET A 146 -0.68 -0.19 18.53
CA MET A 146 -0.03 -1.25 19.31
C MET A 146 -0.90 -1.81 20.43
N ASP A 147 -2.08 -1.24 20.69
CA ASP A 147 -2.98 -1.69 21.76
C ASP A 147 -3.43 -3.14 21.53
N PRO A 148 -3.15 -4.07 22.47
CA PRO A 148 -3.49 -5.47 22.31
C PRO A 148 -4.99 -5.77 22.37
N SER A 149 -5.81 -4.86 22.89
CA SER A 149 -7.26 -5.00 22.99
C SER A 149 -7.99 -4.82 21.65
N LEU A 150 -7.33 -4.23 20.65
CA LEU A 150 -7.91 -4.06 19.32
C LEU A 150 -8.06 -5.40 18.60
N SER A 151 -9.29 -5.68 18.19
CA SER A 151 -9.59 -6.70 17.18
C SER A 151 -8.98 -6.37 15.82
N ASP A 152 -8.92 -7.34 14.92
CA ASP A 152 -8.42 -7.14 13.54
C ASP A 152 -9.18 -6.02 12.81
N GLU A 153 -10.51 -5.97 12.97
CA GLU A 153 -11.35 -4.95 12.34
C GLU A 153 -11.09 -3.55 12.92
N GLN A 154 -11.00 -3.43 14.24
CA GLN A 154 -10.71 -2.17 14.91
C GLN A 154 -9.30 -1.66 14.56
N PHE A 155 -8.32 -2.56 14.56
CA PHE A 155 -6.96 -2.24 14.15
C PHE A 155 -6.92 -1.68 12.72
N HIS A 156 -7.57 -2.36 11.76
CA HIS A 156 -7.56 -1.91 10.38
C HIS A 156 -8.38 -0.64 10.15
N THR A 157 -9.46 -0.44 10.90
CA THR A 157 -10.22 0.82 10.87
C THR A 157 -9.36 1.98 11.36
N LEU A 158 -8.65 1.79 12.47
CA LEU A 158 -7.73 2.78 13.01
C LEU A 158 -6.54 3.04 12.05
N TYR A 159 -5.99 1.98 11.47
CA TYR A 159 -4.88 2.08 10.51
C TYR A 159 -5.28 2.90 9.28
N ARG A 160 -6.46 2.66 8.70
CA ARG A 160 -6.96 3.45 7.56
C ARG A 160 -7.10 4.91 7.94
N LYS A 161 -7.74 5.20 9.09
CA LYS A 161 -7.88 6.56 9.61
C LYS A 161 -6.55 7.30 9.73
N PHE A 162 -5.48 6.63 10.18
CA PHE A 162 -4.16 7.24 10.35
C PHE A 162 -3.30 7.27 9.08
N SER A 163 -3.77 6.67 7.98
CA SER A 163 -3.00 6.56 6.74
C SER A 163 -3.65 7.30 5.56
N VAL A 164 -4.72 8.06 5.79
CA VAL A 164 -5.30 8.96 4.79
C VAL A 164 -4.30 10.07 4.48
N GLN A 165 -3.98 10.24 3.20
CA GLN A 165 -3.03 11.24 2.72
C GLN A 165 -3.60 12.66 2.86
N ASP A 166 -2.70 13.62 2.99
CA ASP A 166 -3.03 15.05 2.95
C ASP A 166 -3.73 15.44 1.62
N ASP A 167 -4.64 16.42 1.71
CA ASP A 167 -5.44 16.93 0.59
C ASP A 167 -4.58 17.63 -0.46
N LEU A 168 -3.54 18.31 0.00
CA LEU A 168 -2.63 19.09 -0.81
C LEU A 168 -1.21 18.59 -0.59
N VAL A 169 -0.42 18.57 -1.66
CA VAL A 169 1.00 18.22 -1.63
C VAL A 169 1.84 19.32 -2.28
N PRO A 170 3.07 19.53 -1.80
CA PRO A 170 3.99 20.46 -2.42
C PRO A 170 4.37 19.99 -3.82
N TYR A 171 4.25 20.88 -4.80
CA TYR A 171 4.63 20.65 -6.19
C TYR A 171 5.32 21.89 -6.75
N PHE A 172 6.65 21.86 -6.85
CA PHE A 172 7.48 22.98 -7.32
C PHE A 172 7.16 24.32 -6.64
N GLY A 173 7.11 24.33 -5.29
CA GLY A 173 6.83 25.53 -4.50
C GLY A 173 5.36 25.95 -4.45
N LEU A 174 4.46 25.23 -5.12
CA LEU A 174 3.01 25.41 -5.06
C LEU A 174 2.35 24.30 -4.24
N GLN A 175 1.13 24.54 -3.76
CA GLN A 175 0.26 23.51 -3.20
C GLN A 175 -0.69 23.03 -4.29
N LYS A 176 -0.75 21.71 -4.52
CA LYS A 176 -1.67 21.10 -5.49
C LYS A 176 -2.43 19.96 -4.86
N GLU A 177 -3.62 19.69 -5.40
CA GLU A 177 -4.42 18.53 -5.01
C GLU A 177 -3.60 17.24 -5.11
N ASN A 178 -3.69 16.44 -4.05
CA ASN A 178 -2.98 15.19 -3.97
C ASN A 178 -3.66 14.11 -4.83
N ALA A 179 -3.07 13.84 -5.99
CA ALA A 179 -3.54 12.79 -6.90
C ALA A 179 -3.48 11.37 -6.30
N LYS A 180 -2.73 11.17 -5.21
CA LYS A 180 -2.63 9.91 -4.46
C LYS A 180 -3.58 9.85 -3.27
N LYS A 181 -4.39 10.88 -3.01
CA LYS A 181 -5.38 10.80 -1.93
C LYS A 181 -6.41 9.73 -2.23
N VAL A 182 -6.56 8.79 -1.30
CA VAL A 182 -7.62 7.79 -1.36
C VAL A 182 -8.96 8.47 -1.10
N LYS A 183 -9.93 8.22 -1.98
CA LYS A 183 -11.32 8.67 -1.81
C LYS A 183 -12.06 7.60 -1.02
N GLU A 184 -12.61 8.00 0.13
CA GLU A 184 -13.49 7.14 0.95
C GLU A 184 -14.90 7.07 0.37
#